data_AF-A0A0Q9IVU8-F1
#
_entry.id   AF-A0A0Q9IVU8-F1
#
_cell.length_a   1.000
_cell.length_b   1.000
_cell.length_c   1.000
_cell.angle_alpha   90.00
_cell.angle_beta   90.00
_cell.angle_gamma   90.00
#
_symmetry.space_group_name_H-M   'P 1'
#
loop_
_entity.id
_entity.type
_entity.pdbx_description
1 polymer ?
#
loop_
_entity_poly.entity_id
_entity_poly.type
_entity_poly.pdbx_seq_one_letter_code
_entity_poly.pdbx_strand_id
1 'polypeptide(L)'
;MLNRRIVVAALLLAGLSSWSLGALAQSDPLPSWNDGKAKQAIIDFVAKVTRDGGADFVKPAERIATFDNDGTLWAEQPVYFQLQFAFDEVKRLAAQNPDWKAKEPFRSVLARDLKGLAASGEKGLLQIMAATHTGMTTDQFAATVANWLASARHPTKQRPYTEMVYQPQLELLTYLRANGFKTFIVSGGGVEFMRVFAEKAYGIPPEQVVGSTGVVKFRIGGDGRPELFKDSKVEFVDDGPGKPVGINRAIGRRPILAFGNSDGDLQMLQYAAAGPGARLALIIHHTDAEREWAYDRTSKIGKLDKALDEAAAKGWTVVDMKADWKTVFPASK
;
A
#
# COMPACT_ATOMS: atom_id res chain seq x y z
N MET A 1 66.41 -39.24 47.82
CA MET A 1 66.78 -37.83 47.60
C MET A 1 66.55 -37.48 46.13
N LEU A 2 65.86 -36.37 45.89
CA LEU A 2 65.79 -35.54 44.68
C LEU A 2 65.19 -36.06 43.36
N ASN A 3 64.00 -35.51 43.07
CA ASN A 3 63.58 -34.81 41.85
C ASN A 3 63.52 -35.54 40.49
N ARG A 4 62.36 -36.17 40.25
CA ARG A 4 61.73 -36.33 38.92
C ARG A 4 60.56 -35.35 38.78
N ARG A 5 60.78 -34.11 38.34
CA ARG A 5 59.73 -33.22 37.82
C ARG A 5 60.30 -32.17 36.88
N ILE A 6 60.52 -32.56 35.62
CA ILE A 6 60.63 -31.63 34.50
C ILE A 6 59.84 -32.23 33.33
N VAL A 7 59.11 -31.36 32.64
CA VAL A 7 58.34 -31.54 31.39
C VAL A 7 56.88 -32.00 31.58
N VAL A 8 55.99 -31.25 30.92
CA VAL A 8 54.52 -31.36 30.84
C VAL A 8 53.73 -30.64 31.94
N ALA A 9 53.80 -29.32 31.96
CA ALA A 9 52.73 -28.46 32.49
C ALA A 9 52.82 -27.06 31.86
N ALA A 10 52.68 -27.00 30.53
CA ALA A 10 52.53 -25.76 29.79
C ALA A 10 51.32 -25.90 28.86
N LEU A 11 50.14 -25.99 29.46
CA LEU A 11 48.81 -25.87 28.84
C LEU A 11 47.81 -25.88 30.01
N LEU A 12 46.79 -25.02 29.97
CA LEU A 12 45.66 -24.90 30.92
C LEU A 12 45.72 -23.86 32.03
N LEU A 13 46.28 -22.67 31.82
CA LEU A 13 45.88 -21.48 32.59
C LEU A 13 46.10 -20.20 31.77
N ALA A 14 45.22 -19.94 30.81
CA ALA A 14 45.09 -18.63 30.19
C ALA A 14 43.61 -18.39 29.82
N GLY A 15 42.96 -17.54 30.61
CA GLY A 15 41.84 -16.71 30.17
C GLY A 15 40.53 -17.44 29.83
N LEU A 16 39.74 -17.78 30.85
CA LEU A 16 38.29 -17.73 30.74
C LEU A 16 37.89 -16.25 30.57
N SER A 17 38.07 -15.73 29.36
CA SER A 17 37.45 -14.48 28.94
C SER A 17 35.99 -14.80 28.72
N SER A 18 35.14 -14.31 29.62
CA SER A 18 33.69 -14.28 29.47
C SER A 18 33.35 -13.52 28.20
N TRP A 19 33.10 -14.23 27.11
CA TRP A 19 32.39 -13.66 25.96
C TRP A 19 30.94 -13.49 26.40
N SER A 20 30.67 -12.38 27.07
CA SER A 20 29.35 -11.82 27.17
C SER A 20 28.93 -11.52 25.73
N LEU A 21 28.25 -12.47 25.08
CA LEU A 21 27.41 -12.17 23.94
C LEU A 21 26.39 -11.18 24.46
N GLY A 22 26.70 -9.88 24.34
CA GLY A 22 25.69 -8.85 24.44
C GLY A 22 24.65 -9.23 23.41
N ALA A 23 23.52 -9.75 23.87
CA ALA A 23 22.31 -9.76 23.07
C ALA A 23 22.10 -8.28 22.73
N LEU A 24 22.53 -7.88 21.52
CA LEU A 24 22.08 -6.64 20.93
C LEU A 24 20.56 -6.75 21.02
N ALA A 25 19.94 -5.92 21.86
CA ALA A 25 18.50 -5.82 21.92
C ALA A 25 18.06 -5.59 20.47
N GLN A 26 17.50 -6.63 19.86
CA GLN A 26 17.00 -6.52 18.51
C GLN A 26 15.91 -5.45 18.60
N SER A 27 16.20 -4.28 18.05
CA SER A 27 15.27 -3.16 18.04
C SER A 27 13.93 -3.69 17.53
N ASP A 28 12.85 -3.40 18.27
CA ASP A 28 11.50 -3.81 17.89
C ASP A 28 11.28 -3.45 16.40
N PRO A 29 11.07 -4.45 15.52
CA PRO A 29 10.97 -4.18 14.08
C PRO A 29 9.67 -3.45 13.71
N LEU A 30 8.69 -3.43 14.61
CA LEU A 30 7.36 -2.87 14.42
C LEU A 30 6.96 -1.98 15.61
N PRO A 31 7.71 -0.88 15.87
CA PRO A 31 7.59 -0.13 17.13
C PRO A 31 6.24 0.59 17.31
N SER A 32 5.58 0.98 16.22
CA SER A 32 4.25 1.61 16.26
C SER A 32 3.10 0.59 16.34
N TRP A 33 3.40 -0.71 16.34
CA TRP A 33 2.44 -1.76 16.62
C TRP A 33 2.44 -2.09 18.11
N ASN A 34 1.25 -2.18 18.71
CA ASN A 34 1.05 -2.74 20.03
C ASN A 34 1.36 -4.24 20.03
N ASP A 35 1.81 -4.74 21.17
CA ASP A 35 1.99 -6.17 21.34
C ASP A 35 0.62 -6.84 21.34
N GLY A 36 0.44 -7.83 20.48
CA GLY A 36 -0.87 -8.41 20.20
C GLY A 36 -0.82 -9.42 19.07
N LYS A 37 -1.98 -10.03 18.79
CA LYS A 37 -2.09 -11.12 17.81
C LYS A 37 -1.63 -10.71 16.42
N ALA A 38 -1.96 -9.49 15.98
CA ALA A 38 -1.58 -8.97 14.67
C ALA A 38 -0.06 -8.87 14.50
N LYS A 39 0.62 -8.17 15.42
CA LYS A 39 2.08 -8.02 15.42
C LYS A 39 2.78 -9.38 15.51
N GLN A 40 2.29 -10.27 16.37
CA GLN A 40 2.85 -11.61 16.52
C GLN A 40 2.69 -12.45 15.25
N ALA A 41 1.52 -12.43 14.61
CA ALA A 41 1.28 -13.15 13.35
C ALA A 41 2.24 -12.72 12.24
N ILE A 42 2.53 -11.42 12.14
CA ILE A 42 3.50 -10.88 11.18
C ILE A 42 4.91 -11.39 11.48
N ILE A 43 5.39 -11.22 12.72
CA ILE A 43 6.75 -11.60 13.11
C ILE A 43 6.96 -13.11 12.97
N ASP A 44 6.00 -13.92 13.44
CA ASP A 44 6.06 -15.38 13.35
C ASP A 44 6.06 -15.84 11.90
N PHE A 45 5.21 -15.26 11.04
CA PHE A 45 5.19 -15.58 9.62
C PHE A 45 6.53 -15.27 8.95
N VAL A 46 7.07 -14.07 9.19
CA VAL A 46 8.36 -13.67 8.60
C VAL A 46 9.47 -14.60 9.08
N ALA A 47 9.59 -14.84 10.39
CA ALA A 47 10.58 -15.76 10.94
C ALA A 47 10.46 -17.18 10.36
N LYS A 48 9.22 -17.66 10.18
CA LYS A 48 8.91 -18.98 9.64
C LYS A 48 9.38 -19.14 8.19
N VAL A 49 9.12 -18.16 7.33
CA VAL A 49 9.45 -18.26 5.88
C VAL A 49 10.88 -17.83 5.55
N THR A 50 11.58 -17.20 6.48
CA THR A 50 12.98 -16.77 6.28
C THR A 50 14.00 -17.65 6.96
N ARG A 51 13.59 -18.58 7.83
CA ARG A 51 14.49 -19.53 8.51
C ARG A 51 15.09 -20.53 7.54
N ASP A 52 16.38 -20.35 7.23
CA ASP A 52 17.15 -21.27 6.40
C ASP A 52 17.03 -22.72 6.89
N GLY A 53 16.76 -23.64 5.96
CA GLY A 53 16.56 -25.07 6.24
C GLY A 53 15.23 -25.42 6.94
N GLY A 54 14.37 -24.44 7.23
CA GLY A 54 13.03 -24.68 7.78
C GLY A 54 12.07 -25.28 6.74
N ALA A 55 11.06 -26.03 7.22
CA ALA A 55 10.07 -26.68 6.35
C ALA A 55 9.24 -25.69 5.51
N ASP A 56 9.08 -24.46 6.00
CA ASP A 56 8.33 -23.39 5.34
C ASP A 56 9.23 -22.31 4.71
N PHE A 57 10.54 -22.57 4.63
CA PHE A 57 11.49 -21.64 4.04
C PHE A 57 11.10 -21.29 2.60
N VAL A 58 11.02 -19.99 2.31
CA VAL A 58 10.79 -19.44 0.97
C VAL A 58 12.04 -18.72 0.53
N LYS A 59 12.52 -18.98 -0.68
CA LYS A 59 13.69 -18.28 -1.25
C LYS A 59 13.38 -16.78 -1.41
N PRO A 60 14.34 -15.86 -1.20
CA PRO A 60 14.11 -14.42 -1.34
C PRO A 60 13.41 -14.00 -2.65
N ALA A 61 13.75 -14.64 -3.77
CA ALA A 61 13.14 -14.35 -5.07
C ALA A 61 11.62 -14.65 -5.16
N GLU A 62 11.09 -15.46 -4.23
CA GLU A 62 9.70 -15.91 -4.15
C GLU A 62 8.92 -15.24 -3.01
N ARG A 63 9.59 -14.42 -2.17
CA ARG A 63 8.98 -13.69 -1.05
C ARG A 63 8.24 -12.46 -1.55
N ILE A 64 7.10 -12.67 -2.20
CA ILE A 64 6.25 -11.59 -2.73
C ILE A 64 5.21 -11.22 -1.67
N ALA A 65 5.15 -9.93 -1.33
CA ALA A 65 4.13 -9.34 -0.48
C ALA A 65 3.35 -8.27 -1.27
N THR A 66 2.02 -8.32 -1.26
CA THR A 66 1.15 -7.36 -1.98
C THR A 66 0.28 -6.58 -1.00
N PHE A 67 0.17 -5.28 -1.23
CA PHE A 67 -0.60 -4.35 -0.41
C PHE A 67 -1.58 -3.58 -1.28
N ASP A 68 -2.82 -3.38 -0.83
CA ASP A 68 -3.59 -2.25 -1.36
C ASP A 68 -2.94 -0.92 -0.93
N ASN A 69 -3.33 0.19 -1.55
CA ASN A 69 -2.89 1.53 -1.20
C ASN A 69 -3.94 2.29 -0.39
N ASP A 70 -5.10 2.60 -1.00
CA ASP A 70 -6.19 3.34 -0.35
C ASP A 70 -6.75 2.55 0.83
N GLY A 71 -6.78 3.15 2.02
CA GLY A 71 -7.24 2.47 3.24
C GLY A 71 -6.26 1.44 3.82
N THR A 72 -5.19 1.08 3.11
CA THR A 72 -4.20 0.08 3.54
C THR A 72 -2.83 0.66 3.83
N LEU A 73 -2.29 1.53 2.96
CA LEU A 73 -1.01 2.23 3.17
C LEU A 73 -1.18 3.70 3.52
N TRP A 74 -2.30 4.30 3.11
CA TRP A 74 -2.70 5.66 3.48
C TRP A 74 -4.20 5.76 3.72
N ALA A 75 -4.66 6.88 4.27
CA ALA A 75 -6.09 7.14 4.46
C ALA A 75 -6.85 7.30 3.13
N GLU A 76 -8.15 7.04 3.17
CA GLU A 76 -9.05 7.11 2.00
C GLU A 76 -10.35 7.88 2.26
N GLN A 77 -10.59 8.32 3.49
CA GLN A 77 -11.79 9.10 3.84
C GLN A 77 -11.55 10.60 3.70
N PRO A 78 -12.57 11.42 3.36
CA PRO A 78 -13.94 11.03 3.05
C PRO A 78 -14.13 10.54 1.60
N VAL A 79 -13.10 10.66 0.76
CA VAL A 79 -13.06 10.22 -0.63
C VAL A 79 -11.64 9.77 -0.96
N TYR A 80 -11.49 8.79 -1.85
CA TYR A 80 -10.20 8.35 -2.37
C TYR A 80 -9.35 9.55 -2.83
N PHE A 81 -8.07 9.58 -2.48
CA PHE A 81 -7.23 10.76 -2.73
C PHE A 81 -7.04 11.03 -4.22
N GLN A 82 -7.02 10.00 -5.07
CA GLN A 82 -7.02 10.19 -6.52
C GLN A 82 -8.31 10.86 -7.02
N LEU A 83 -9.47 10.54 -6.41
CA LEU A 83 -10.72 11.18 -6.77
C LEU A 83 -10.74 12.65 -6.32
N GLN A 84 -10.17 12.94 -5.15
CA GLN A 84 -9.99 14.32 -4.71
C GLN A 84 -9.05 15.11 -5.63
N PHE A 85 -7.95 14.49 -6.08
CA PHE A 85 -7.09 15.04 -7.13
C PHE A 85 -7.89 15.37 -8.40
N ALA A 86 -8.73 14.44 -8.86
CA ALA A 86 -9.59 14.66 -10.02
C ALA A 86 -10.55 15.85 -9.81
N PHE A 87 -11.13 15.99 -8.62
CA PHE A 87 -12.01 17.12 -8.30
C PHE A 87 -11.28 18.47 -8.33
N ASP A 88 -10.04 18.51 -7.84
CA ASP A 88 -9.24 19.73 -7.87
C ASP A 88 -8.77 20.07 -9.29
N GLU A 89 -8.46 19.06 -10.11
CA GLU A 89 -8.17 19.25 -11.53
C GLU A 89 -9.39 19.76 -12.31
N VAL A 90 -10.60 19.29 -12.00
CA VAL A 90 -11.83 19.86 -12.59
C VAL A 90 -11.93 21.36 -12.30
N LYS A 91 -11.65 21.78 -11.05
CA LYS A 91 -11.67 23.21 -10.69
C LYS A 91 -10.59 23.99 -11.44
N ARG A 92 -9.36 23.46 -11.53
CA ARG A 92 -8.24 24.09 -12.23
C ARG A 92 -8.54 24.28 -13.72
N LEU A 93 -9.14 23.28 -14.35
CA LEU A 93 -9.46 23.26 -15.77
C LEU A 93 -10.77 24.00 -16.12
N ALA A 94 -11.58 24.37 -15.13
CA ALA A 94 -12.89 25.00 -15.36
C ALA A 94 -12.83 26.32 -16.14
N ALA A 95 -11.77 27.11 -15.96
CA ALA A 95 -11.56 28.34 -16.73
C ALA A 95 -11.38 28.08 -18.24
N GLN A 96 -10.85 26.91 -18.60
CA GLN A 96 -10.65 26.47 -19.98
C GLN A 96 -11.87 25.72 -20.53
N ASN A 97 -12.84 25.39 -19.68
CA ASN A 97 -14.02 24.58 -20.00
C ASN A 97 -15.29 25.26 -19.43
N PRO A 98 -15.71 26.42 -19.95
CA PRO A 98 -16.79 27.21 -19.36
C PRO A 98 -18.13 26.46 -19.25
N ASP A 99 -18.40 25.55 -20.19
CA ASP A 99 -19.62 24.72 -20.21
C ASP A 99 -19.74 23.78 -18.99
N TRP A 100 -18.63 23.48 -18.31
CA TRP A 100 -18.63 22.62 -17.11
C TRP A 100 -19.46 23.22 -15.96
N LYS A 101 -19.69 24.53 -15.95
CA LYS A 101 -20.57 25.17 -14.97
C LYS A 101 -22.03 24.71 -15.08
N ALA A 102 -22.46 24.26 -16.26
CA ALA A 102 -23.82 23.80 -16.53
C ALA A 102 -23.93 22.29 -16.78
N LYS A 103 -22.81 21.59 -16.95
CA LYS A 103 -22.75 20.19 -17.36
C LYS A 103 -22.39 19.26 -16.20
N GLU A 104 -23.26 18.30 -15.91
CA GLU A 104 -22.92 17.20 -14.99
C GLU A 104 -21.90 16.23 -15.61
N PRO A 105 -21.03 15.60 -14.80
CA PRO A 105 -20.90 15.73 -13.34
C PRO A 105 -20.02 16.91 -12.88
N PHE A 106 -19.42 17.65 -13.82
CA PHE A 106 -18.47 18.73 -13.52
C PHE A 106 -19.11 19.85 -12.71
N ARG A 107 -20.38 20.19 -13.01
CA ARG A 107 -21.17 21.15 -12.24
C ARG A 107 -21.22 20.77 -10.77
N SER A 108 -21.55 19.51 -10.45
CA SER A 108 -21.59 19.03 -9.06
C SER A 108 -20.22 19.13 -8.36
N VAL A 109 -19.11 18.84 -9.06
CA VAL A 109 -17.76 19.05 -8.50
C VAL A 109 -17.51 20.52 -8.18
N LEU A 110 -17.80 21.42 -9.12
CA LEU A 110 -17.56 22.86 -8.98
C LEU A 110 -18.43 23.47 -7.87
N ALA A 111 -19.66 22.97 -7.71
CA ALA A 111 -20.59 23.38 -6.66
C ALA A 111 -20.32 22.71 -5.29
N ARG A 112 -19.38 21.76 -5.21
CA ARG A 112 -19.16 20.89 -4.03
C ARG A 112 -20.42 20.12 -3.61
N ASP A 113 -21.25 19.74 -4.58
CA ASP A 113 -22.48 18.99 -4.35
C ASP A 113 -22.22 17.49 -4.31
N LEU A 114 -21.99 16.98 -3.09
CA LEU A 114 -21.78 15.54 -2.85
C LEU A 114 -23.01 14.68 -3.19
N LYS A 115 -24.23 15.23 -3.11
CA LYS A 115 -25.44 14.49 -3.48
C LYS A 115 -25.54 14.37 -5.00
N GLY A 116 -25.27 15.45 -5.72
CA GLY A 116 -25.17 15.46 -7.17
C GLY A 116 -24.10 14.50 -7.69
N LEU A 117 -22.92 14.49 -7.05
CA LEU A 117 -21.85 13.54 -7.37
C LEU A 117 -22.27 12.09 -7.10
N ALA A 118 -22.88 11.80 -5.95
CA ALA A 118 -23.39 10.47 -5.65
C ALA A 118 -24.46 10.01 -6.66
N ALA A 119 -25.32 10.92 -7.10
CA ALA A 119 -26.36 10.63 -8.11
C ALA A 119 -25.77 10.36 -9.50
N SER A 120 -24.61 10.93 -9.83
CA SER A 120 -23.91 10.68 -11.10
C SER A 120 -23.34 9.26 -11.21
N GLY A 121 -23.16 8.58 -10.06
CA GLY A 121 -22.69 7.21 -9.97
C GLY A 121 -21.34 6.97 -10.64
N GLU A 122 -21.05 5.69 -10.92
CA GLU A 122 -19.80 5.26 -11.55
C GLU A 122 -19.56 5.94 -12.91
N LYS A 123 -20.61 6.12 -13.72
CA LYS A 123 -20.50 6.79 -15.02
C LYS A 123 -20.04 8.24 -14.89
N GLY A 124 -20.54 8.97 -13.90
CA GLY A 124 -20.07 10.33 -13.61
C GLY A 124 -18.61 10.35 -13.18
N LEU A 125 -18.22 9.44 -12.28
CA LEU A 125 -16.82 9.32 -11.87
C LEU A 125 -15.90 9.01 -13.05
N LEU A 126 -16.28 8.10 -13.95
CA LEU A 126 -15.52 7.81 -15.18
C LEU A 126 -15.36 9.03 -16.09
N GLN A 127 -16.40 9.87 -16.21
CA GLN A 127 -16.32 11.12 -16.99
C GLN A 127 -15.34 12.12 -16.37
N ILE A 128 -15.34 12.25 -15.04
CA ILE A 128 -14.39 13.10 -14.31
C ILE A 128 -12.97 12.59 -14.52
N MET A 129 -12.75 11.29 -14.35
CA MET A 129 -11.44 10.67 -14.52
C MET A 129 -10.93 10.85 -15.96
N ALA A 130 -11.75 10.57 -16.96
CA ALA A 130 -11.38 10.77 -18.37
C ALA A 130 -10.97 12.22 -18.66
N ALA A 131 -11.72 13.20 -18.17
CA ALA A 131 -11.45 14.62 -18.42
C ALA A 131 -10.18 15.14 -17.73
N THR A 132 -9.74 14.50 -16.64
CA THR A 132 -8.64 14.99 -15.80
C THR A 132 -7.36 14.17 -15.92
N HIS A 133 -7.43 12.95 -16.45
CA HIS A 133 -6.31 12.01 -16.50
C HIS A 133 -5.83 11.66 -17.91
N THR A 134 -6.51 12.14 -18.96
CA THR A 134 -6.26 11.69 -20.35
C THR A 134 -6.10 12.87 -21.30
N GLY A 135 -5.67 12.61 -22.53
CA GLY A 135 -5.38 13.68 -23.49
C GLY A 135 -4.04 14.39 -23.24
N MET A 136 -3.15 13.76 -22.48
CA MET A 136 -1.83 14.28 -22.12
C MET A 136 -0.78 13.16 -22.12
N THR A 137 0.50 13.51 -22.08
CA THR A 137 1.56 12.51 -21.91
C THR A 137 1.60 11.96 -20.49
N THR A 138 2.20 10.78 -20.31
CA THR A 138 2.45 10.23 -18.97
C THR A 138 3.28 11.18 -18.10
N ASP A 139 4.23 11.88 -18.70
CA ASP A 139 5.13 12.82 -18.01
C ASP A 139 4.38 14.09 -17.57
N GLN A 140 3.51 14.63 -18.43
CA GLN A 140 2.63 15.75 -18.08
C GLN A 140 1.66 15.38 -16.96
N PHE A 141 1.09 14.17 -17.02
CA PHE A 141 0.23 13.66 -15.96
C PHE A 141 1.00 13.54 -14.64
N ALA A 142 2.18 12.92 -14.66
CA ALA A 142 3.04 12.78 -13.48
C ALA A 142 3.40 14.14 -12.85
N ALA A 143 3.75 15.13 -13.67
CA ALA A 143 4.02 16.50 -13.21
C ALA A 143 2.79 17.15 -12.57
N THR A 144 1.60 16.93 -13.13
CA THR A 144 0.33 17.45 -12.59
C THR A 144 0.04 16.85 -11.22
N VAL A 145 0.20 15.53 -11.07
CA VAL A 145 0.04 14.84 -9.78
C VAL A 145 1.07 15.32 -8.75
N ALA A 146 2.34 15.46 -9.14
CA ALA A 146 3.40 15.93 -8.26
C ALA A 146 3.12 17.35 -7.74
N ASN A 147 2.67 18.25 -8.62
CA ASN A 147 2.29 19.62 -8.25
C ASN A 147 1.11 19.67 -7.28
N TRP A 148 0.11 18.82 -7.50
CA TRP A 148 -1.02 18.69 -6.57
C TRP A 148 -0.55 18.18 -5.20
N LEU A 149 0.23 17.09 -5.15
CA LEU A 149 0.74 16.52 -3.89
C LEU A 149 1.61 17.50 -3.09
N ALA A 150 2.32 18.42 -3.75
CA ALA A 150 3.16 19.41 -3.09
C ALA A 150 2.36 20.43 -2.25
N SER A 151 1.14 20.76 -2.68
CA SER A 151 0.36 21.88 -2.12
C SER A 151 -0.98 21.44 -1.51
N ALA A 152 -1.58 20.37 -2.01
CA ALA A 152 -2.87 19.90 -1.57
C ALA A 152 -2.85 19.45 -0.11
N ARG A 153 -3.98 19.66 0.56
CA ARG A 153 -4.19 19.32 1.96
C ARG A 153 -5.53 18.62 2.10
N HIS A 154 -5.57 17.66 3.00
CA HIS A 154 -6.78 16.94 3.36
C HIS A 154 -7.84 17.91 3.91
N PRO A 155 -9.09 17.89 3.41
CA PRO A 155 -10.07 18.93 3.74
C PRO A 155 -10.43 19.01 5.23
N THR A 156 -10.44 17.88 5.94
CA THR A 156 -10.81 17.84 7.37
C THR A 156 -9.62 17.79 8.32
N LYS A 157 -8.51 17.19 7.91
CA LYS A 157 -7.32 17.00 8.75
C LYS A 157 -6.29 18.12 8.53
N GLN A 158 -6.40 18.88 7.43
CA GLN A 158 -5.50 19.96 7.03
C GLN A 158 -4.03 19.55 6.92
N ARG A 159 -3.78 18.25 6.63
CA ARG A 159 -2.45 17.67 6.46
C ARG A 159 -2.13 17.43 4.98
N PRO A 160 -0.86 17.49 4.55
CA PRO A 160 -0.47 17.04 3.23
C PRO A 160 -0.90 15.59 3.02
N TYR A 161 -1.43 15.26 1.84
CA TYR A 161 -1.80 13.88 1.52
C TYR A 161 -0.62 12.91 1.66
N THR A 162 0.60 13.36 1.36
CA THR A 162 1.84 12.60 1.54
C THR A 162 2.21 12.30 2.99
N GLU A 163 1.57 12.97 3.97
CA GLU A 163 1.72 12.66 5.40
C GLU A 163 0.58 11.80 5.96
N MET A 164 -0.44 11.51 5.15
CA MET A 164 -1.59 10.68 5.56
C MET A 164 -1.34 9.19 5.33
N VAL A 165 -0.08 8.80 5.32
CA VAL A 165 0.39 7.41 5.26
C VAL A 165 0.38 6.79 6.65
N TYR A 166 0.18 5.47 6.75
CA TYR A 166 0.15 4.79 8.04
C TYR A 166 1.55 4.43 8.51
N GLN A 167 1.98 5.03 9.63
CA GLN A 167 3.28 4.79 10.22
C GLN A 167 3.56 3.28 10.49
N PRO A 168 2.61 2.50 11.05
CA PRO A 168 2.81 1.06 11.26
C PRO A 168 3.04 0.29 9.95
N GLN A 169 2.46 0.74 8.84
CA GLN A 169 2.65 0.13 7.53
C GLN A 169 4.00 0.48 6.91
N LEU A 170 4.52 1.70 7.12
CA LEU A 170 5.88 2.07 6.72
C LEU A 170 6.93 1.18 7.40
N GLU A 171 6.71 0.88 8.69
CA GLU A 171 7.54 -0.04 9.48
C GLU A 171 7.44 -1.46 8.92
N LEU A 172 6.23 -1.95 8.66
CA LEU A 172 6.02 -3.29 8.08
C LEU A 172 6.71 -3.44 6.72
N LEU A 173 6.55 -2.47 5.82
CA LEU A 173 7.20 -2.47 4.52
C LEU A 173 8.73 -2.52 4.65
N THR A 174 9.29 -1.76 5.59
CA THR A 174 10.73 -1.74 5.88
C THR A 174 11.20 -3.08 6.44
N TYR A 175 10.47 -3.63 7.42
CA TYR A 175 10.76 -4.92 8.02
C TYR A 175 10.72 -6.06 7.00
N LEU A 176 9.72 -6.09 6.12
CA LEU A 176 9.60 -7.10 5.07
C LEU A 176 10.78 -7.02 4.08
N ARG A 177 11.14 -5.82 3.61
CA ARG A 177 12.30 -5.64 2.72
C ARG A 177 13.62 -6.06 3.39
N ALA A 178 13.82 -5.72 4.66
CA ALA A 178 14.98 -6.17 5.45
C ALA A 178 15.06 -7.71 5.55
N ASN A 179 13.94 -8.41 5.39
CA ASN A 179 13.81 -9.86 5.38
C ASN A 179 13.73 -10.47 3.96
N GLY A 180 14.12 -9.69 2.94
CA GLY A 180 14.23 -10.16 1.56
C GLY A 180 12.91 -10.32 0.82
N PHE A 181 11.83 -9.70 1.31
CA PHE A 181 10.58 -9.61 0.55
C PHE A 181 10.65 -8.53 -0.52
N LYS A 182 9.92 -8.76 -1.62
CA LYS A 182 9.55 -7.72 -2.58
C LYS A 182 8.14 -7.23 -2.23
N THR A 183 8.00 -5.93 -1.99
CA THR A 183 6.75 -5.29 -1.56
C THR A 183 6.09 -4.60 -2.74
N PHE A 184 4.94 -5.10 -3.19
CA PHE A 184 4.17 -4.56 -4.30
C PHE A 184 2.91 -3.83 -3.82
N ILE A 185 2.53 -2.78 -4.54
CA ILE A 185 1.17 -2.23 -4.47
C ILE A 185 0.30 -2.96 -5.50
N VAL A 186 -0.94 -3.29 -5.13
CA VAL A 186 -2.00 -3.86 -5.98
C VAL A 186 -3.31 -3.17 -5.63
N SER A 187 -3.70 -2.16 -6.41
CA SER A 187 -4.75 -1.22 -6.02
C SER A 187 -5.68 -0.83 -7.16
N GLY A 188 -6.96 -0.62 -6.82
CA GLY A 188 -7.94 -0.11 -7.78
C GLY A 188 -7.61 1.29 -8.29
N GLY A 189 -6.76 2.04 -7.58
CA GLY A 189 -6.24 3.34 -8.02
C GLY A 189 -5.43 3.27 -9.32
N GLY A 190 -5.33 4.40 -10.01
CA GLY A 190 -4.59 4.52 -11.26
C GLY A 190 -3.09 4.33 -11.07
N VAL A 191 -2.48 3.42 -11.82
CA VAL A 191 -1.06 3.07 -11.65
C VAL A 191 -0.14 4.28 -11.82
N GLU A 192 -0.38 5.16 -12.80
CA GLU A 192 0.48 6.32 -13.03
C GLU A 192 0.27 7.43 -11.99
N PHE A 193 -0.84 7.44 -11.26
CA PHE A 193 -1.03 8.34 -10.13
C PHE A 193 -0.16 7.88 -8.94
N MET A 194 -0.23 6.59 -8.62
CA MET A 194 0.54 6.01 -7.49
C MET A 194 2.05 6.05 -7.71
N ARG A 195 2.51 5.77 -8.94
CA ARG A 195 3.96 5.79 -9.29
C ARG A 195 4.65 7.12 -8.99
N VAL A 196 3.91 8.23 -8.93
CA VAL A 196 4.47 9.57 -8.67
C VAL A 196 4.96 9.72 -7.22
N PHE A 197 4.37 8.98 -6.27
CA PHE A 197 4.68 9.15 -4.85
C PHE A 197 5.11 7.88 -4.13
N ALA A 198 4.74 6.69 -4.63
CA ALA A 198 4.92 5.42 -3.93
C ALA A 198 6.37 5.14 -3.52
N GLU A 199 7.34 5.46 -4.39
CA GLU A 199 8.75 5.21 -4.07
C GLU A 199 9.22 6.06 -2.90
N LYS A 200 8.91 7.37 -2.92
CA LYS A 200 9.28 8.29 -1.84
C LYS A 200 8.50 8.02 -0.55
N ALA A 201 7.23 7.67 -0.65
CA ALA A 201 6.35 7.48 0.51
C ALA A 201 6.58 6.11 1.18
N TYR A 202 6.79 5.05 0.39
CA TYR A 202 6.72 3.66 0.85
C TYR A 202 8.01 2.87 0.61
N GLY A 203 8.95 3.39 -0.18
CA GLY A 203 10.10 2.64 -0.67
C GLY A 203 9.72 1.56 -1.69
N ILE A 204 8.61 1.75 -2.42
CA ILE A 204 8.12 0.83 -3.46
C ILE A 204 8.37 1.47 -4.82
N PRO A 205 9.31 0.95 -5.64
CA PRO A 205 9.66 1.57 -6.91
C PRO A 205 8.55 1.38 -7.96
N PRO A 206 8.53 2.16 -9.06
CA PRO A 206 7.42 2.18 -10.01
C PRO A 206 7.07 0.83 -10.65
N GLU A 207 8.05 -0.05 -10.86
CA GLU A 207 7.87 -1.40 -11.39
C GLU A 207 7.24 -2.38 -10.38
N GLN A 208 7.13 -1.99 -9.11
CA GLN A 208 6.43 -2.73 -8.05
C GLN A 208 5.05 -2.13 -7.73
N VAL A 209 4.56 -1.22 -8.57
CA VAL A 209 3.20 -0.67 -8.48
C VAL A 209 2.32 -1.30 -9.56
N VAL A 210 1.31 -2.03 -9.12
CA VAL A 210 0.22 -2.57 -9.94
C VAL A 210 -1.04 -1.78 -9.60
N GLY A 211 -1.76 -1.34 -10.62
CA GLY A 211 -3.04 -0.68 -10.44
C GLY A 211 -3.84 -0.59 -11.73
N SER A 212 -4.98 0.07 -11.67
CA SER A 212 -5.83 0.29 -12.84
C SER A 212 -5.09 1.11 -13.92
N THR A 213 -5.28 0.75 -15.19
CA THR A 213 -4.59 1.35 -16.33
C THR A 213 -5.55 1.82 -17.42
N GLY A 214 -5.24 2.97 -18.02
CA GLY A 214 -5.78 3.37 -19.31
C GLY A 214 -4.85 2.98 -20.45
N VAL A 215 -5.36 2.96 -21.67
CA VAL A 215 -4.53 2.70 -22.86
C VAL A 215 -3.50 3.81 -23.01
N VAL A 216 -2.24 3.41 -23.14
CA VAL A 216 -1.12 4.31 -23.45
C VAL A 216 -0.63 4.04 -24.87
N LYS A 217 -0.46 5.09 -25.66
CA LYS A 217 0.00 5.01 -27.06
C LYS A 217 1.36 5.65 -27.22
N PHE A 218 2.28 4.94 -27.85
CA PHE A 218 3.49 5.55 -28.39
C PHE A 218 3.15 6.50 -29.53
N ARG A 219 3.72 7.69 -29.52
CA ARG A 219 3.68 8.62 -30.65
C ARG A 219 4.93 9.49 -30.71
N ILE A 220 5.14 10.14 -31.85
CA ILE A 220 6.14 11.21 -31.99
C ILE A 220 5.43 12.55 -31.73
N GLY A 221 5.92 13.29 -30.73
CA GLY A 221 5.40 14.59 -30.34
C GLY A 221 5.64 15.67 -31.39
N GLY A 222 5.03 16.84 -31.21
CA GLY A 222 5.20 17.98 -32.13
C GLY A 222 6.63 18.54 -32.17
N ASP A 223 7.44 18.24 -31.16
CA ASP A 223 8.87 18.56 -31.07
C ASP A 223 9.78 17.47 -31.68
N GLY A 224 9.20 16.42 -32.27
CA GLY A 224 9.92 15.30 -32.86
C GLY A 224 10.38 14.23 -31.86
N ARG A 225 10.06 14.34 -30.57
CA ARG A 225 10.50 13.36 -29.55
C ARG A 225 9.49 12.23 -29.35
N PRO A 226 9.94 11.00 -29.06
CA PRO A 226 9.05 9.91 -28.69
C PRO A 226 8.39 10.18 -27.34
N GLU A 227 7.09 9.96 -27.25
CA GLU A 227 6.31 10.14 -26.02
C GLU A 227 5.23 9.06 -25.86
N LEU A 228 4.79 8.88 -24.62
CA LEU A 228 3.68 8.01 -24.24
C LEU A 228 2.45 8.85 -23.93
N PHE A 229 1.40 8.70 -24.73
CA PHE A 229 0.18 9.49 -24.64
C PHE A 229 -0.96 8.69 -24.01
N LYS A 230 -1.64 9.28 -23.02
CA LYS A 230 -2.75 8.66 -22.29
C LYS A 230 -4.06 8.84 -23.06
N ASP A 231 -4.65 7.73 -23.48
CA ASP A 231 -5.98 7.69 -24.10
C ASP A 231 -7.08 7.65 -23.02
N SER A 232 -8.29 8.03 -23.43
CA SER A 232 -9.53 7.97 -22.64
C SER A 232 -10.03 6.54 -22.38
N LYS A 233 -9.57 5.56 -23.16
CA LYS A 233 -10.01 4.17 -23.04
C LYS A 233 -9.37 3.48 -21.83
N VAL A 234 -10.18 2.88 -20.97
CA VAL A 234 -9.72 1.99 -19.89
C VAL A 234 -9.18 0.68 -20.48
N GLU A 235 -8.02 0.24 -20.01
CA GLU A 235 -7.38 -1.00 -20.43
C GLU A 235 -7.55 -2.11 -19.38
N PHE A 236 -7.41 -1.77 -18.10
CA PHE A 236 -7.50 -2.72 -17.01
C PHE A 236 -7.98 -2.06 -15.72
N VAL A 237 -8.84 -2.75 -14.96
CA VAL A 237 -9.28 -2.35 -13.63
C VAL A 237 -8.71 -3.34 -12.63
N ASP A 238 -7.86 -2.87 -11.74
CA ASP A 238 -7.13 -3.68 -10.75
C ASP A 238 -7.85 -3.69 -9.39
N ASP A 239 -9.14 -4.04 -9.40
CA ASP A 239 -9.96 -4.07 -8.19
C ASP A 239 -10.83 -5.34 -8.12
N GLY A 240 -11.12 -5.81 -6.91
CA GLY A 240 -11.87 -7.05 -6.67
C GLY A 240 -11.24 -8.24 -7.40
N PRO A 241 -12.01 -8.98 -8.24
CA PRO A 241 -11.47 -10.05 -9.08
C PRO A 241 -10.35 -9.63 -10.04
N GLY A 242 -10.20 -8.33 -10.32
CA GLY A 242 -9.08 -7.77 -11.09
C GLY A 242 -7.73 -7.96 -10.40
N LYS A 243 -7.65 -7.82 -9.07
CA LYS A 243 -6.37 -7.85 -8.34
C LYS A 243 -5.53 -9.12 -8.57
N PRO A 244 -6.08 -10.35 -8.49
CA PRO A 244 -5.33 -11.56 -8.87
C PRO A 244 -4.87 -11.58 -10.32
N VAL A 245 -5.64 -10.99 -11.24
CA VAL A 245 -5.27 -10.87 -12.66
C VAL A 245 -4.13 -9.86 -12.84
N GLY A 246 -4.16 -8.73 -12.13
CA GLY A 246 -3.09 -7.74 -12.12
C GLY A 246 -1.79 -8.32 -11.58
N ILE A 247 -1.86 -9.05 -10.46
CA ILE A 247 -0.75 -9.83 -9.90
C ILE A 247 -0.16 -10.79 -10.95
N ASN A 248 -1.00 -11.55 -11.64
CA ASN A 248 -0.53 -12.47 -12.68
C ASN A 248 0.17 -11.73 -13.84
N ARG A 249 -0.42 -10.62 -14.32
CA ARG A 249 0.10 -9.85 -15.46
C ARG A 249 1.43 -9.16 -15.15
N ALA A 250 1.55 -8.55 -13.98
CA ALA A 250 2.69 -7.69 -13.64
C ALA A 250 3.80 -8.43 -12.88
N ILE A 251 3.43 -9.33 -11.95
CA ILE A 251 4.37 -9.99 -11.04
C ILE A 251 4.71 -11.40 -11.54
N GLY A 252 3.74 -12.11 -12.12
CA GLY A 252 3.91 -13.49 -12.59
C GLY A 252 4.14 -14.50 -11.47
N ARG A 253 3.88 -14.14 -10.21
CA ARG A 253 4.06 -14.99 -9.02
C ARG A 253 2.93 -14.75 -8.02
N ARG A 254 2.46 -15.82 -7.39
CA ARG A 254 1.49 -15.75 -6.30
C ARG A 254 2.16 -15.17 -5.04
N PRO A 255 1.59 -14.14 -4.41
CA PRO A 255 2.09 -13.62 -3.14
C PRO A 255 2.02 -14.65 -2.02
N ILE A 256 2.96 -14.55 -1.08
CA ILE A 256 2.90 -15.31 0.18
C ILE A 256 2.31 -14.49 1.32
N LEU A 257 2.27 -13.17 1.15
CA LEU A 257 1.62 -12.21 2.04
C LEU A 257 0.72 -11.28 1.22
N ALA A 258 -0.52 -11.07 1.65
CA ALA A 258 -1.39 -10.04 1.11
C ALA A 258 -2.04 -9.22 2.25
N PHE A 259 -2.11 -7.90 2.07
CA PHE A 259 -2.69 -6.97 3.04
C PHE A 259 -3.65 -6.02 2.31
N GLY A 260 -4.91 -6.00 2.74
CA GLY A 260 -5.93 -5.05 2.25
C GLY A 260 -6.75 -4.45 3.40
N ASN A 261 -7.86 -3.79 3.07
CA ASN A 261 -8.79 -3.23 4.05
C ASN A 261 -10.26 -3.26 3.61
N SER A 262 -10.59 -3.74 2.41
CA SER A 262 -11.94 -3.65 1.86
C SER A 262 -12.41 -4.93 1.18
N ASP A 263 -13.68 -4.98 0.78
CA ASP A 263 -14.24 -6.05 -0.05
C ASP A 263 -13.59 -6.11 -1.45
N GLY A 264 -12.97 -5.02 -1.91
CA GLY A 264 -12.16 -5.00 -3.14
C GLY A 264 -10.88 -5.82 -3.02
N ASP A 265 -10.43 -6.14 -1.80
CA ASP A 265 -9.24 -6.96 -1.55
C ASP A 265 -9.54 -8.45 -1.40
N LEU A 266 -10.82 -8.82 -1.30
CA LEU A 266 -11.23 -10.19 -0.97
C LEU A 266 -10.53 -11.22 -1.87
N GLN A 267 -10.57 -11.03 -3.18
CA GLN A 267 -9.99 -11.98 -4.13
C GLN A 267 -8.45 -11.97 -4.10
N MET A 268 -7.82 -10.82 -3.83
CA MET A 268 -6.36 -10.76 -3.62
C MET A 268 -5.95 -11.60 -2.41
N LEU A 269 -6.66 -11.45 -1.30
CA LEU A 269 -6.43 -12.19 -0.05
C LEU A 269 -6.68 -13.69 -0.23
N GLN A 270 -7.80 -14.07 -0.86
CA GLN A 270 -8.10 -15.47 -1.22
C GLN A 270 -7.01 -16.06 -2.11
N TYR A 271 -6.55 -15.31 -3.11
CA TYR A 271 -5.51 -15.76 -4.02
C TYR A 271 -4.18 -15.98 -3.29
N ALA A 272 -3.73 -15.06 -2.43
CA ALA A 272 -2.51 -15.28 -1.65
C ALA A 272 -2.65 -16.48 -0.70
N ALA A 273 -3.76 -16.55 0.06
CA ALA A 273 -4.01 -17.57 1.08
C ALA A 273 -4.14 -19.00 0.52
N ALA A 274 -4.61 -19.16 -0.73
CA ALA A 274 -4.79 -20.47 -1.36
C ALA A 274 -3.49 -21.15 -1.85
N GLY A 275 -2.33 -20.49 -1.73
CA GLY A 275 -1.04 -21.06 -2.14
C GLY A 275 -0.50 -22.11 -1.16
N PRO A 276 0.39 -23.02 -1.61
CA PRO A 276 0.95 -24.07 -0.76
C PRO A 276 2.02 -23.55 0.21
N GLY A 277 2.11 -24.12 1.41
CA GLY A 277 3.05 -23.69 2.47
C GLY A 277 2.52 -22.49 3.26
N ALA A 278 3.34 -21.91 4.13
CA ALA A 278 2.91 -20.78 4.97
C ALA A 278 2.41 -19.60 4.14
N ARG A 279 1.22 -19.07 4.49
CA ARG A 279 0.61 -17.88 3.88
C ARG A 279 0.08 -16.95 4.95
N LEU A 280 0.11 -15.65 4.67
CA LEU A 280 -0.45 -14.63 5.55
C LEU A 280 -1.37 -13.69 4.79
N ALA A 281 -2.63 -13.67 5.18
CA ALA A 281 -3.63 -12.70 4.71
C ALA A 281 -4.01 -11.79 5.87
N LEU A 282 -3.95 -10.48 5.64
CA LEU A 282 -4.25 -9.47 6.64
C LEU A 282 -5.28 -8.46 6.13
N ILE A 283 -6.13 -7.96 7.04
CA ILE A 283 -7.10 -6.91 6.79
C ILE A 283 -6.95 -5.82 7.85
N ILE A 284 -6.90 -4.54 7.44
CA ILE A 284 -7.04 -3.42 8.37
C ILE A 284 -8.52 -3.16 8.61
N HIS A 285 -8.93 -3.17 9.87
CA HIS A 285 -10.25 -2.71 10.29
C HIS A 285 -10.12 -1.31 10.87
N HIS A 286 -10.69 -0.34 10.17
CA HIS A 286 -10.72 1.07 10.57
C HIS A 286 -11.70 1.28 11.72
N THR A 287 -11.22 1.15 12.95
CA THR A 287 -12.00 1.20 14.20
C THR A 287 -11.77 2.48 15.00
N ASP A 288 -10.92 3.39 14.53
CA ASP A 288 -10.42 4.53 15.31
C ASP A 288 -10.95 5.89 14.85
N ALA A 289 -12.16 6.21 15.31
CA ALA A 289 -12.80 7.50 15.02
C ALA A 289 -12.08 8.73 15.60
N GLU A 290 -11.16 8.54 16.55
CA GLU A 290 -10.47 9.65 17.23
C GLU A 290 -9.22 10.06 16.46
N ARG A 291 -8.38 9.07 16.08
CA ARG A 291 -7.10 9.31 15.42
C ARG A 291 -7.23 9.31 13.90
N GLU A 292 -8.10 8.48 13.34
CA GLU A 292 -8.36 8.30 11.91
C GLU A 292 -9.85 8.58 11.64
N TRP A 293 -10.58 7.54 11.28
CA TRP A 293 -12.01 7.38 11.08
C TRP A 293 -12.42 5.96 11.57
N ALA A 294 -13.73 5.74 11.75
CA ALA A 294 -14.26 4.40 12.01
C ALA A 294 -15.31 4.05 10.96
N TYR A 295 -15.06 3.00 10.17
CA TYR A 295 -15.92 2.61 9.07
C TYR A 295 -15.67 1.16 8.61
N ASP A 296 -16.75 0.50 8.15
CA ASP A 296 -16.69 -0.85 7.58
C ASP A 296 -17.87 -1.13 6.62
N ARG A 297 -18.91 -1.82 7.08
CA ARG A 297 -19.97 -2.47 6.28
C ARG A 297 -20.90 -1.49 5.57
N THR A 298 -21.11 -0.32 6.17
CA THR A 298 -22.00 0.73 5.64
C THR A 298 -21.24 1.82 4.89
N SER A 299 -19.91 1.73 4.83
CA SER A 299 -19.11 2.75 4.15
C SER A 299 -19.37 2.72 2.64
N LYS A 300 -19.32 3.90 2.01
CA LYS A 300 -19.31 4.02 0.54
C LYS A 300 -17.90 4.04 -0.05
N ILE A 301 -16.90 4.23 0.81
CA ILE A 301 -15.48 4.33 0.47
C ILE A 301 -14.76 3.32 1.37
N GLY A 302 -14.04 2.37 0.77
CA GLY A 302 -13.34 1.32 1.52
C GLY A 302 -14.30 0.40 2.28
N LYS A 303 -15.44 0.03 1.68
CA LYS A 303 -16.42 -0.85 2.31
C LYS A 303 -15.77 -2.18 2.70
N LEU A 304 -15.90 -2.57 3.97
CA LEU A 304 -15.41 -3.83 4.51
C LEU A 304 -16.57 -4.61 5.13
N ASP A 305 -17.02 -5.68 4.46
CA ASP A 305 -18.22 -6.43 4.83
C ASP A 305 -17.99 -7.93 4.63
N LYS A 306 -17.94 -8.36 3.37
CA LYS A 306 -17.73 -9.77 3.02
C LYS A 306 -16.31 -10.23 3.35
N ALA A 307 -15.30 -9.38 3.15
CA ALA A 307 -13.93 -9.74 3.47
C ALA A 307 -13.70 -9.89 4.97
N LEU A 308 -14.46 -9.15 5.80
CA LEU A 308 -14.42 -9.30 7.26
C LEU A 308 -15.04 -10.63 7.71
N ASP A 309 -16.16 -11.04 7.09
CA ASP A 309 -16.77 -12.35 7.34
C ASP A 309 -15.86 -13.51 6.90
N GLU A 310 -15.25 -13.39 5.72
CA GLU A 310 -14.27 -14.37 5.23
C GLU A 310 -13.04 -14.45 6.14
N ALA A 311 -12.53 -13.31 6.63
CA ALA A 311 -11.41 -13.28 7.55
C ALA A 311 -11.70 -14.07 8.83
N ALA A 312 -12.89 -13.90 9.41
CA ALA A 312 -13.33 -14.68 10.56
C ALA A 312 -13.44 -16.18 10.22
N ALA A 313 -14.02 -16.53 9.07
CA ALA A 313 -14.20 -17.91 8.64
C ALA A 313 -12.89 -18.64 8.29
N LYS A 314 -11.89 -17.92 7.77
CA LYS A 314 -10.60 -18.46 7.30
C LYS A 314 -9.45 -18.25 8.28
N GLY A 315 -9.68 -17.55 9.38
CA GLY A 315 -8.66 -17.21 10.36
C GLY A 315 -7.61 -16.25 9.82
N TRP A 316 -8.00 -15.32 8.94
CA TRP A 316 -7.10 -14.25 8.50
C TRP A 316 -6.86 -13.26 9.64
N THR A 317 -5.72 -12.58 9.59
CA THR A 317 -5.37 -11.61 10.63
C THR A 317 -6.13 -10.31 10.40
N VAL A 318 -7.06 -9.97 11.28
CA VAL A 318 -7.70 -8.65 11.31
C VAL A 318 -6.91 -7.75 12.25
N VAL A 319 -6.50 -6.60 11.75
CA VAL A 319 -5.80 -5.55 12.51
C VAL A 319 -6.81 -4.50 12.94
N ASP A 320 -7.07 -4.40 14.23
CA ASP A 320 -7.93 -3.38 14.80
C ASP A 320 -7.11 -2.09 14.94
N MET A 321 -7.36 -1.08 14.11
CA MET A 321 -6.54 0.14 14.11
C MET A 321 -6.46 0.80 15.49
N LYS A 322 -7.58 0.84 16.23
CA LYS A 322 -7.64 1.45 17.56
C LYS A 322 -6.78 0.68 18.57
N ALA A 323 -6.88 -0.64 18.57
CA ALA A 323 -6.22 -1.49 19.55
C ALA A 323 -4.76 -1.84 19.19
N ASP A 324 -4.47 -2.09 17.91
CA ASP A 324 -3.19 -2.66 17.47
C ASP A 324 -2.15 -1.61 17.09
N TRP A 325 -2.53 -0.36 16.85
CA TRP A 325 -1.59 0.71 16.49
C TRP A 325 -1.42 1.74 17.62
N LYS A 326 -0.17 2.02 18.00
CA LYS A 326 0.20 3.11 18.92
C LYS A 326 0.06 4.47 18.25
N THR A 327 0.43 4.54 16.98
CA THR A 327 0.45 5.74 16.16
C THR A 327 -0.17 5.41 14.82
N VAL A 328 -1.07 6.25 14.32
CA VAL A 328 -1.68 6.07 12.99
C VAL A 328 -0.81 6.71 11.92
N PHE A 329 -0.62 8.02 11.99
CA PHE A 329 0.14 8.80 11.02
C PHE A 329 1.51 9.19 11.59
N PRO A 330 2.56 9.34 10.76
CA PRO A 330 3.83 9.89 11.20
C PRO A 330 3.64 11.30 11.78
N ALA A 331 4.56 11.73 12.64
CA ALA A 331 4.61 13.10 13.12
C ALA A 331 4.71 14.07 11.92
N SER A 332 3.94 15.16 11.97
CA SER A 332 4.05 16.20 10.94
C SER A 332 5.45 16.80 10.92
N LYS A 333 5.91 17.12 9.71
CA LYS A 333 7.21 17.77 9.49
C LYS A 333 7.10 19.28 9.62
#